data_AF-A0A351J041-F1
#
_entry.id   AF-A0A351J041-F1
#
_cell.length_a   1.000
_cell.length_b   1.000
_cell.length_c   1.000
_cell.angle_alpha   90.00
_cell.angle_beta   90.00
_cell.angle_gamma   90.00
#
_symmetry.space_group_name_H-M   'P 1'
#
loop_
_entity.id
_entity.type
_entity.pdbx_description
1 polymer ?
#
loop_
_entity_poly.entity_id
_entity_poly.type
_entity_poly.pdbx_seq_one_letter_code
_entity_poly.pdbx_strand_id
1 'polypeptide(L)'
;MTQTIYYLICGIVTAGILTGIVLMSRPNTARHGNGISALCSLVAVLASMWYFNILDNVTLWVCVALGSALGIWGTYKVKTIQMPQAVALLNGLGGASSMLTAMVLIMEGEPKTTFSLVTAGIALFVGAVTLFGSLVAAGKLHKWLPQRPVVLPHHQFCALLSLFLSIAFMILLPFMSSAWWGIFVCSLAFSVIFTIRVGGA
;
A
#
# COMPACT_ATOMS: atom_id res chain seq x y z
N MET A 1 27.13 -2.84 -6.75
CA MET A 1 27.19 -2.25 -5.40
C MET A 1 27.36 -3.38 -4.38
N THR A 2 28.18 -3.23 -3.35
CA THR A 2 28.29 -4.27 -2.30
C THR A 2 27.06 -4.24 -1.38
N GLN A 3 26.70 -5.39 -0.80
CA GLN A 3 25.54 -5.51 0.09
C GLN A 3 25.64 -4.57 1.32
N THR A 4 26.84 -4.37 1.86
CA THR A 4 27.08 -3.44 2.96
C THR A 4 26.77 -1.99 2.58
N ILE A 5 27.21 -1.56 1.38
CA ILE A 5 26.95 -0.20 0.90
C ILE A 5 25.44 -0.01 0.67
N TYR A 6 24.76 -1.02 0.13
CA TYR A 6 23.31 -0.97 -0.07
C TYR A 6 22.55 -0.75 1.23
N TYR A 7 22.82 -1.56 2.26
CA TYR A 7 22.13 -1.42 3.54
C TYR A 7 22.47 -0.11 4.27
N LEU A 8 23.69 0.39 4.11
CA LEU A 8 24.09 1.69 4.64
C LEU A 8 23.29 2.82 3.97
N ILE A 9 23.12 2.79 2.64
CA ILE A 9 22.27 3.73 1.91
C ILE A 9 20.81 3.64 2.41
N CYS A 10 20.26 2.42 2.52
CA CYS A 10 18.90 2.22 3.04
C CYS A 10 18.72 2.82 4.43
N GLY A 11 19.70 2.65 5.33
CA GLY A 11 19.68 3.22 6.67
C GLY A 11 19.68 4.75 6.66
N ILE A 12 20.58 5.36 5.88
CA ILE A 12 20.67 6.84 5.75
C ILE A 12 19.38 7.41 5.17
N VAL A 13 18.88 6.81 4.10
CA VAL A 13 17.67 7.26 3.41
C VAL A 13 16.44 7.11 4.31
N THR A 14 16.33 6.02 5.06
CA THR A 14 15.24 5.83 6.05
C THR A 14 15.30 6.89 7.15
N ALA A 15 16.48 7.15 7.70
CA ALA A 15 16.67 8.23 8.69
C ALA A 15 16.30 9.60 8.11
N GLY A 16 16.62 9.85 6.84
CA GLY A 16 16.22 11.06 6.12
C GLY A 16 14.69 11.19 5.97
N ILE A 17 13.99 10.13 5.58
CA ILE A 17 12.52 10.11 5.49
C ILE A 17 11.89 10.40 6.87
N LEU A 18 12.38 9.74 7.92
CA LEU A 18 11.89 9.97 9.30
C LEU A 18 12.12 11.41 9.75
N THR A 19 13.29 11.97 9.44
CA THR A 19 13.62 13.38 9.73
C THR A 19 12.69 14.31 8.96
N GLY A 20 12.41 14.02 7.69
CA GLY A 20 11.47 14.78 6.87
C GLY A 20 10.06 14.78 7.46
N ILE A 21 9.57 13.63 7.94
CA ILE A 21 8.27 13.52 8.64
C ILE A 21 8.24 14.38 9.91
N VAL A 22 9.30 14.35 10.72
CA VAL A 22 9.39 15.18 11.94
C VAL A 22 9.36 16.68 11.59
N LEU A 23 10.03 17.08 10.51
CA LEU A 23 10.03 18.48 10.04
C LEU A 23 8.66 18.92 9.49
N MET A 24 7.84 18.00 8.96
CA MET A 24 6.47 18.29 8.53
C MET A 24 5.53 18.66 9.68
N SER A 25 5.82 18.23 10.92
CA SER A 25 5.01 18.56 12.09
C SER A 25 5.12 20.03 12.53
N ARG A 26 6.05 20.82 11.97
CA ARG A 26 6.22 22.24 12.28
C ARG A 26 5.98 23.10 11.03
N PRO A 27 5.07 24.10 11.05
CA PRO A 27 4.72 24.90 9.86
C PRO A 27 5.92 25.54 9.16
N ASN A 28 6.88 26.07 9.92
CA ASN A 28 8.05 26.77 9.37
C ASN A 28 9.01 25.84 8.61
N THR A 29 9.06 24.55 8.95
CA THR A 29 9.95 23.57 8.33
C THR A 29 9.22 22.62 7.39
N ALA A 30 7.89 22.68 7.28
CA ALA A 30 7.10 21.68 6.59
C ALA A 30 7.47 21.50 5.11
N ARG A 31 7.75 22.61 4.40
CA ARG A 31 8.19 22.56 2.99
C ARG A 31 9.53 21.84 2.83
N HIS A 32 10.48 22.11 3.73
CA HIS A 32 11.79 21.47 3.73
C HIS A 32 11.68 19.99 4.10
N GLY A 33 10.86 19.65 5.09
CA GLY A 33 10.58 18.26 5.48
C GLY A 33 10.04 17.45 4.30
N ASN A 34 9.10 18.00 3.54
CA ASN A 34 8.59 17.37 2.32
C ASN A 34 9.65 17.19 1.24
N GLY A 35 10.49 18.21 1.01
CA GLY A 35 11.60 18.11 0.05
C GLY A 35 12.60 17.01 0.41
N ILE A 36 12.98 16.90 1.69
CA ILE A 36 13.90 15.86 2.19
C ILE A 36 13.29 14.48 1.98
N SER A 37 12.05 14.25 2.42
CA SER A 37 11.38 12.95 2.25
C SER A 37 11.28 12.56 0.78
N ALA A 38 10.91 13.51 -0.11
CA ALA A 38 10.82 13.24 -1.54
C ALA A 38 12.17 12.85 -2.16
N LEU A 39 13.24 13.58 -1.83
CA LEU A 39 14.59 13.27 -2.30
C LEU A 39 15.05 11.90 -1.79
N CYS A 40 14.87 11.63 -0.50
CA CYS A 40 15.21 10.34 0.09
C CYS A 40 14.43 9.19 -0.55
N SER A 41 13.12 9.32 -0.77
CA SER A 41 12.33 8.29 -1.47
C SER A 41 12.81 8.06 -2.91
N LEU A 42 13.19 9.11 -3.65
CA LEU A 42 13.78 8.97 -4.99
C LEU A 42 15.10 8.20 -4.93
N VAL A 43 15.99 8.55 -3.98
CA VAL A 43 17.26 7.85 -3.78
C VAL A 43 17.04 6.39 -3.38
N ALA A 44 16.02 6.08 -2.55
CA ALA A 44 15.68 4.71 -2.18
C ALA A 44 15.35 3.85 -3.41
N VAL A 45 14.52 4.38 -4.31
CA VAL A 45 14.11 3.69 -5.54
C VAL A 45 15.31 3.46 -6.45
N LEU A 46 16.11 4.51 -6.71
CA LEU A 46 17.30 4.38 -7.57
C LEU A 46 18.36 3.43 -6.99
N ALA A 47 18.60 3.48 -5.67
CA ALA A 47 19.52 2.57 -5.00
C ALA A 47 19.06 1.12 -5.10
N SER A 48 17.76 0.87 -4.97
CA SER A 48 17.16 -0.47 -5.16
C SER A 48 17.35 -0.95 -6.59
N MET A 49 17.05 -0.10 -7.59
CA MET A 49 17.21 -0.44 -9.01
C MET A 49 18.67 -0.75 -9.36
N TRP A 50 19.62 0.01 -8.81
CA TRP A 50 21.05 -0.24 -9.00
C TRP A 50 21.51 -1.53 -8.31
N TYR A 51 21.04 -1.79 -7.09
CA TYR A 51 21.40 -3.00 -6.35
C TYR A 51 20.97 -4.27 -7.09
N PHE A 52 19.73 -4.29 -7.60
CA PHE A 52 19.19 -5.42 -8.35
C PHE A 52 19.60 -5.44 -9.83
N ASN A 53 20.43 -4.48 -10.28
CA ASN A 53 20.92 -4.38 -11.65
C ASN A 53 19.79 -4.36 -12.70
N ILE A 54 18.75 -3.59 -12.41
CA ILE A 54 17.55 -3.44 -13.27
C ILE A 54 17.43 -2.05 -13.89
N LEU A 55 18.52 -1.28 -13.88
CA LEU A 55 18.57 0.08 -14.46
C LEU A 55 18.41 0.06 -15.99
N ASP A 56 18.88 -1.00 -16.65
CA ASP A 56 18.83 -1.12 -18.12
C ASP A 56 17.47 -1.60 -18.64
N ASN A 57 16.54 -1.93 -17.73
CA ASN A 57 15.23 -2.45 -18.12
C ASN A 57 14.31 -1.32 -18.62
N VAL A 58 14.13 -1.25 -19.94
CA VAL A 58 13.27 -0.26 -20.60
C VAL A 58 11.81 -0.35 -20.12
N THR A 59 11.29 -1.55 -19.89
CA THR A 59 9.89 -1.72 -19.46
C THR A 59 9.65 -1.12 -18.07
N LEU A 60 10.64 -1.22 -17.18
CA LEU A 60 10.59 -0.58 -15.86
C LEU A 60 10.48 0.93 -16.00
N TRP A 61 11.33 1.56 -16.83
CA TRP A 61 11.28 3.01 -17.04
C TRP A 61 9.97 3.48 -17.67
N VAL A 62 9.38 2.69 -18.57
CA VAL A 62 8.04 2.98 -19.12
C VAL A 62 6.99 2.95 -18.01
N CYS A 63 7.00 1.95 -17.13
CA CYS A 63 6.09 1.87 -15.98
C CYS A 63 6.28 3.05 -15.01
N VAL A 64 7.53 3.43 -14.70
CA VAL A 64 7.85 4.58 -13.85
C VAL A 64 7.37 5.88 -14.51
N ALA A 65 7.60 6.06 -15.80
CA ALA A 65 7.15 7.24 -16.55
C ALA A 65 5.62 7.34 -16.57
N LEU A 66 4.91 6.25 -16.86
CA LEU A 66 3.44 6.22 -16.85
C LEU A 66 2.88 6.47 -15.44
N GLY A 67 3.40 5.79 -14.43
CA GLY A 67 2.96 5.96 -13.04
C GLY A 67 3.20 7.37 -12.52
N SER A 68 4.38 7.94 -12.79
CA SER A 68 4.69 9.33 -12.42
C SER A 68 3.85 10.34 -13.19
N ALA A 69 3.64 10.16 -14.50
CA ALA A 69 2.78 11.04 -15.29
C ALA A 69 1.33 11.04 -14.78
N LEU A 70 0.76 9.86 -14.52
CA LEU A 70 -0.59 9.73 -13.95
C LEU A 70 -0.68 10.33 -12.54
N GLY A 71 0.33 10.11 -11.70
CA GLY A 71 0.39 10.68 -10.35
C GLY A 71 0.47 12.21 -10.37
N ILE A 72 1.32 12.78 -11.21
CA ILE A 72 1.48 14.23 -11.38
C ILE A 72 0.18 14.84 -11.91
N TRP A 73 -0.36 14.27 -12.99
CA TRP A 73 -1.60 14.74 -13.59
C TRP A 73 -2.78 14.68 -12.61
N GLY A 74 -2.93 13.56 -11.90
CA GLY A 74 -3.98 13.37 -10.90
C GLY A 74 -3.89 14.39 -9.77
N THR A 75 -2.68 14.65 -9.26
CA THR A 75 -2.48 15.61 -8.17
C THR A 75 -2.79 17.04 -8.58
N TYR A 76 -2.43 17.46 -9.81
CA TYR A 76 -2.74 18.82 -10.30
C TYR A 76 -4.24 19.05 -10.56
N LYS A 77 -5.00 18.00 -10.90
CA LYS A 77 -6.43 18.10 -11.19
C LYS A 77 -7.30 18.18 -9.94
N VAL A 78 -6.80 17.71 -8.79
CA VAL A 78 -7.56 17.66 -7.53
C VAL A 78 -7.72 19.06 -6.93
N LYS A 79 -8.95 19.43 -6.59
CA LYS A 79 -9.24 20.68 -5.87
C LYS A 79 -8.82 20.55 -4.41
N THR A 80 -8.40 21.65 -3.77
CA THR A 80 -7.99 21.64 -2.36
C THR A 80 -9.09 21.13 -1.41
N ILE A 81 -10.36 21.39 -1.72
CA ILE A 81 -11.51 20.86 -0.95
C ILE A 81 -11.67 19.33 -1.06
N GLN A 82 -11.07 18.72 -2.08
CA GLN A 82 -11.11 17.29 -2.38
C GLN A 82 -9.85 16.55 -1.88
N MET A 83 -8.93 17.25 -1.19
CA MET A 83 -7.69 16.64 -0.70
C MET A 83 -7.92 15.39 0.16
N PRO A 84 -8.92 15.33 1.07
CA PRO A 84 -9.15 14.13 1.87
C PRO A 84 -9.36 12.85 1.05
N GLN A 85 -10.15 12.92 -0.04
CA GLN A 85 -10.41 11.73 -0.86
C GLN A 85 -9.26 11.41 -1.82
N ALA A 86 -8.51 12.42 -2.27
CA ALA A 86 -7.31 12.19 -3.07
C ALA A 86 -6.21 11.50 -2.24
N VAL A 87 -6.00 11.93 -0.99
CA VAL A 87 -5.07 11.27 -0.05
C VAL A 87 -5.51 9.84 0.24
N ALA A 88 -6.81 9.59 0.44
CA ALA A 88 -7.33 8.23 0.58
C ALA A 88 -6.99 7.37 -0.64
N LEU A 89 -7.27 7.84 -1.87
CA LEU A 89 -6.96 7.10 -3.09
C LEU A 89 -5.46 6.82 -3.26
N LEU A 90 -4.59 7.80 -2.99
CA LEU A 90 -3.13 7.61 -3.07
C LEU A 90 -2.63 6.55 -2.08
N ASN A 91 -3.17 6.53 -0.87
CA ASN A 91 -2.91 5.47 0.11
C ASN A 91 -3.41 4.09 -0.38
N GLY A 92 -4.60 4.07 -1.00
CA GLY A 92 -5.15 2.87 -1.64
C GLY A 92 -4.25 2.30 -2.74
N LEU A 93 -3.68 3.17 -3.59
CA LEU A 93 -2.71 2.77 -4.62
C LEU A 93 -1.42 2.18 -4.03
N GLY A 94 -0.93 2.72 -2.91
CA GLY A 94 0.16 2.12 -2.15
C GLY A 94 -0.19 0.71 -1.64
N GLY A 95 -1.41 0.53 -1.13
CA GLY A 95 -1.95 -0.78 -0.77
C GLY A 95 -2.03 -1.75 -1.94
N ALA A 96 -2.48 -1.28 -3.11
CA ALA A 96 -2.51 -2.07 -4.34
C ALA A 96 -1.10 -2.53 -4.76
N SER A 97 -0.11 -1.65 -4.69
CA SER A 97 1.29 -1.99 -4.98
C SER A 97 1.80 -3.11 -4.06
N SER A 98 1.56 -3.01 -2.75
CA SER A 98 1.92 -4.06 -1.79
C SER A 98 1.23 -5.39 -2.10
N MET A 99 -0.08 -5.34 -2.36
CA MET A 99 -0.89 -6.52 -2.68
C MET A 99 -0.41 -7.22 -3.95
N LEU A 100 -0.20 -6.47 -5.04
CA LEU A 100 0.25 -7.03 -6.31
C LEU A 100 1.66 -7.61 -6.20
N THR A 101 2.57 -6.94 -5.49
CA THR A 101 3.93 -7.45 -5.25
C THR A 101 3.89 -8.79 -4.49
N ALA A 102 3.03 -8.89 -3.47
CA ALA A 102 2.83 -10.14 -2.74
C ALA A 102 2.22 -11.25 -3.61
N MET A 103 1.25 -10.93 -4.46
CA MET A 103 0.65 -11.89 -5.39
C MET A 103 1.69 -12.42 -6.38
N VAL A 104 2.53 -11.56 -6.96
CA VAL A 104 3.63 -11.98 -7.84
C VAL A 104 4.55 -12.95 -7.11
N LEU A 105 5.01 -12.61 -5.90
CA LEU A 105 5.85 -13.49 -5.10
C LEU A 105 5.18 -14.84 -4.82
N ILE A 106 3.87 -14.87 -4.54
CA ILE A 106 3.13 -16.12 -4.28
C ILE A 106 2.95 -16.96 -5.55
N MET A 107 2.86 -16.33 -6.72
CA MET A 107 2.61 -16.99 -8.01
C MET A 107 3.90 -17.44 -8.72
N GLU A 108 5.07 -16.91 -8.36
CA GLU A 108 6.35 -17.33 -8.94
C GLU A 108 6.62 -18.84 -8.77
N GLY A 109 7.29 -19.47 -9.73
CA GLY A 109 7.55 -20.92 -9.71
C GLY A 109 8.75 -21.35 -8.85
N GLU A 110 9.49 -20.41 -8.29
CA GLU A 110 10.73 -20.67 -7.54
C GLU A 110 10.46 -21.26 -6.14
N PRO A 111 11.38 -22.06 -5.59
CA PRO A 111 11.27 -22.57 -4.23
C PRO A 111 11.27 -21.42 -3.22
N LYS A 112 10.20 -21.30 -2.44
CA LYS A 112 9.99 -20.23 -1.46
C LYS A 112 10.20 -20.74 -0.05
N THR A 113 10.86 -19.94 0.76
CA THR A 113 10.92 -20.19 2.20
C THR A 113 9.55 -19.93 2.83
N THR A 114 9.24 -20.66 3.91
CA THR A 114 8.02 -20.41 4.70
C THR A 114 7.94 -18.97 5.17
N PHE A 115 9.08 -18.36 5.52
CA PHE A 115 9.17 -16.95 5.90
C PHE A 115 8.72 -16.01 4.77
N SER A 116 9.17 -16.25 3.53
CA SER A 116 8.76 -15.47 2.36
C SER A 116 7.25 -15.58 2.10
N LEU A 117 6.68 -16.78 2.22
CA LEU A 117 5.25 -17.00 2.03
C LEU A 117 4.40 -16.34 3.12
N VAL A 118 4.81 -16.43 4.39
CA VAL A 118 4.10 -15.77 5.50
C VAL A 118 4.13 -14.25 5.34
N THR A 119 5.30 -13.68 5.04
CA THR A 119 5.43 -12.23 4.83
C THR A 119 4.65 -11.76 3.60
N ALA A 120 4.59 -12.54 2.52
CA ALA A 120 3.74 -12.26 1.38
C ALA A 120 2.24 -12.34 1.72
N GLY A 121 1.80 -13.35 2.48
CA GLY A 121 0.41 -13.46 2.92
C GLY A 121 -0.04 -12.23 3.72
N ILE A 122 0.81 -11.75 4.63
CA ILE A 122 0.57 -10.52 5.41
C ILE A 122 0.54 -9.30 4.49
N ALA A 123 1.51 -9.16 3.57
CA ALA A 123 1.57 -8.05 2.63
C ALA A 123 0.37 -8.01 1.67
N LEU A 124 -0.15 -9.17 1.26
CA LEU A 124 -1.37 -9.31 0.47
C LEU A 124 -2.57 -8.85 1.30
N PHE A 125 -2.73 -9.35 2.52
CA PHE A 125 -3.82 -8.97 3.41
C PHE A 125 -3.83 -7.46 3.69
N VAL A 126 -2.73 -6.90 4.19
CA VAL A 126 -2.62 -5.47 4.53
C VAL A 126 -2.80 -4.60 3.28
N GLY A 127 -2.21 -5.00 2.15
CA GLY A 127 -2.35 -4.29 0.88
C GLY A 127 -3.80 -4.24 0.39
N ALA A 128 -4.49 -5.38 0.40
CA ALA A 128 -5.89 -5.49 0.01
C ALA A 128 -6.80 -4.69 0.95
N VAL A 129 -6.60 -4.82 2.27
CA VAL A 129 -7.39 -4.05 3.25
C VAL A 129 -7.22 -2.56 3.03
N THR A 130 -5.99 -2.10 2.80
CA THR A 130 -5.67 -0.70 2.54
C THR A 130 -6.31 -0.19 1.25
N LEU A 131 -6.22 -0.97 0.16
CA LEU A 131 -6.83 -0.63 -1.13
C LEU A 131 -8.34 -0.48 -1.02
N PHE A 132 -9.05 -1.53 -0.58
CA PHE A 132 -10.51 -1.53 -0.56
C PHE A 132 -11.07 -0.56 0.47
N GLY A 133 -10.39 -0.39 1.61
CA GLY A 133 -10.81 0.56 2.64
C GLY A 133 -10.67 1.99 2.13
N SER A 134 -9.56 2.30 1.45
CA SER A 134 -9.34 3.60 0.82
C SER A 134 -10.37 3.90 -0.28
N LEU A 135 -10.75 2.91 -1.10
CA LEU A 135 -11.80 3.07 -2.11
C LEU A 135 -13.16 3.38 -1.49
N VAL A 136 -13.54 2.67 -0.41
CA VAL A 136 -14.79 2.95 0.32
C VAL A 136 -14.74 4.34 0.94
N ALA A 137 -13.65 4.71 1.62
CA ALA A 137 -13.48 6.02 2.23
C ALA A 137 -13.56 7.16 1.19
N ALA A 138 -12.85 7.03 0.07
CA ALA A 138 -12.89 8.00 -1.02
C ALA A 138 -14.29 8.09 -1.64
N GLY A 139 -14.97 6.96 -1.82
CA GLY A 139 -16.35 6.92 -2.33
C GLY A 139 -17.35 7.63 -1.42
N LYS A 140 -17.18 7.53 -0.09
CA LYS A 140 -18.01 8.27 0.89
C LYS A 140 -17.75 9.78 0.82
N LEU A 141 -16.49 10.19 0.78
CA LEU A 141 -16.10 11.61 0.69
C LEU A 141 -16.54 12.26 -0.64
N HIS A 142 -16.49 11.49 -1.74
CA HIS A 142 -16.97 11.90 -3.05
C HIS A 142 -18.50 11.78 -3.20
N LYS A 143 -19.23 11.40 -2.13
CA LYS A 143 -20.69 11.24 -2.11
C LYS A 143 -21.25 10.21 -3.11
N TRP A 144 -20.42 9.27 -3.57
CA TRP A 144 -20.88 8.08 -4.31
C TRP A 144 -21.50 7.04 -3.37
N LEU A 145 -21.08 7.04 -2.10
CA LEU A 145 -21.61 6.22 -1.03
C LEU A 145 -22.25 7.11 0.05
N PRO A 146 -23.21 6.59 0.84
CA PRO A 146 -23.82 7.35 1.94
C PRO A 146 -22.75 7.77 2.96
N GLN A 147 -22.65 9.06 3.28
CA GLN A 147 -21.67 9.53 4.28
C GLN A 147 -21.97 9.03 5.70
N ARG A 148 -23.24 8.77 6.01
CA ARG A 148 -23.65 8.21 7.30
C ARG A 148 -23.04 6.82 7.54
N PRO A 149 -22.77 6.45 8.81
CA PRO A 149 -22.46 5.07 9.17
C PRO A 149 -23.54 4.12 8.65
N VAL A 150 -23.15 3.10 7.90
CA VAL A 150 -24.04 2.01 7.49
C VAL A 150 -23.74 0.81 8.39
N VAL A 151 -24.74 0.38 9.16
CA VAL A 151 -24.62 -0.79 10.03
C VAL A 151 -25.34 -1.96 9.37
N LEU A 152 -24.57 -2.97 8.98
CA LEU A 152 -25.10 -4.21 8.43
C LEU A 152 -25.64 -5.10 9.57
N PRO A 153 -26.64 -5.97 9.30
CA PRO A 153 -27.03 -6.99 10.26
C PRO A 153 -25.84 -7.88 10.60
N HIS A 154 -25.64 -8.19 11.89
CA HIS A 154 -24.51 -9.00 12.38
C HIS A 154 -23.12 -8.48 12.00
N HIS A 155 -22.97 -7.15 11.86
CA HIS A 155 -21.73 -6.48 11.43
C HIS A 155 -20.45 -7.01 12.09
N GLN A 156 -20.43 -7.07 13.43
CA GLN A 156 -19.25 -7.52 14.18
C GLN A 156 -18.90 -8.97 13.87
N PHE A 157 -19.91 -9.84 13.75
CA PHE A 157 -19.70 -11.25 13.42
C PHE A 157 -19.10 -11.40 12.02
N CYS A 158 -19.65 -10.74 11.01
CA CYS A 158 -19.14 -10.83 9.64
C CYS A 158 -17.72 -10.23 9.50
N ALA A 159 -17.43 -9.11 10.18
CA ALA A 159 -16.10 -8.51 10.19
C ALA A 159 -15.08 -9.43 10.87
N LEU A 160 -15.39 -9.97 12.05
CA LEU A 160 -14.48 -10.89 12.74
C LEU A 160 -14.31 -12.19 11.96
N LEU A 161 -15.39 -12.75 11.40
CA LEU A 161 -15.33 -13.97 10.62
C LEU A 161 -14.41 -13.82 9.40
N SER A 162 -14.57 -12.74 8.62
CA SER A 162 -13.70 -12.46 7.47
C SER A 162 -12.24 -12.23 7.87
N LEU A 163 -11.99 -11.56 9.00
CA LEU A 163 -10.65 -11.42 9.57
C LEU A 163 -10.03 -12.78 9.92
N PHE A 164 -10.73 -13.60 10.71
CA PHE A 164 -10.22 -14.92 11.12
C PHE A 164 -10.03 -15.87 9.93
N LEU A 165 -10.92 -15.85 8.95
CA LEU A 165 -10.74 -16.62 7.71
C LEU A 165 -9.48 -16.19 6.95
N SER A 166 -9.22 -14.88 6.85
CA SER A 166 -8.01 -14.39 6.17
C SER A 166 -6.73 -14.88 6.86
N ILE A 167 -6.72 -14.93 8.20
CA ILE A 167 -5.62 -15.48 9.00
C ILE A 167 -5.47 -16.99 8.77
N ALA A 168 -6.58 -17.73 8.76
CA ALA A 168 -6.56 -19.16 8.47
C ALA A 168 -5.97 -19.44 7.07
N PHE A 169 -6.38 -18.69 6.04
CA PHE A 169 -5.81 -18.82 4.70
C PHE A 169 -4.34 -18.41 4.62
N MET A 170 -3.89 -17.42 5.41
CA MET A 170 -2.45 -17.09 5.53
C MET A 170 -1.64 -18.26 6.10
N ILE A 171 -2.17 -18.98 7.09
CA ILE A 171 -1.52 -20.16 7.68
C ILE A 171 -1.50 -21.33 6.67
N LEU A 172 -2.53 -21.46 5.84
CA LEU A 172 -2.62 -22.51 4.82
C LEU A 172 -1.74 -22.25 3.59
N LEU A 173 -1.31 -21.01 3.37
CA LEU A 173 -0.56 -20.59 2.18
C LEU A 173 0.70 -21.42 1.88
N PRO A 174 1.52 -21.84 2.87
CA PRO A 174 2.68 -22.70 2.62
C PRO A 174 2.33 -24.12 2.16
N PHE A 175 1.12 -24.58 2.48
CA PHE A 175 0.64 -25.93 2.14
C PHE A 175 -0.18 -25.93 0.85
N MET A 176 -0.87 -24.84 0.56
CA MET A 176 -1.77 -24.68 -0.57
C MET A 176 -1.58 -23.29 -1.17
N SER A 177 -0.85 -23.20 -2.28
CA SER A 177 -0.62 -21.91 -2.95
C SER A 177 -1.95 -21.20 -3.26
N SER A 178 -2.98 -21.92 -3.70
CA SER A 178 -4.32 -21.38 -3.99
C SER A 178 -5.00 -20.67 -2.81
N ALA A 179 -4.51 -20.82 -1.57
CA ALA A 179 -5.03 -20.13 -0.41
C ALA A 179 -4.96 -18.59 -0.53
N TRP A 180 -4.11 -18.06 -1.41
CA TRP A 180 -4.03 -16.61 -1.67
C TRP A 180 -5.36 -16.00 -2.11
N TRP A 181 -6.20 -16.74 -2.85
CA TRP A 181 -7.57 -16.32 -3.21
C TRP A 181 -8.43 -16.12 -1.97
N GLY A 182 -8.32 -17.02 -1.00
CA GLY A 182 -9.01 -16.93 0.28
C GLY A 182 -8.59 -15.69 1.06
N ILE A 183 -7.29 -15.39 1.10
CA ILE A 183 -6.77 -14.16 1.73
C ILE A 183 -7.34 -12.91 1.03
N PHE A 184 -7.31 -12.88 -0.31
CA PHE A 184 -7.81 -11.75 -1.09
C PHE A 184 -9.30 -11.49 -0.89
N VAL A 185 -10.15 -12.52 -1.03
CA VAL A 185 -11.60 -12.37 -0.89
C VAL A 185 -11.99 -11.98 0.53
N CYS A 186 -11.36 -12.59 1.53
CA CYS A 186 -11.67 -12.31 2.93
C CYS A 186 -11.17 -10.92 3.37
N SER A 187 -10.00 -10.49 2.90
CA SER A 187 -9.48 -9.13 3.16
C SER A 187 -10.33 -8.03 2.50
N LEU A 188 -10.81 -8.25 1.27
CA LEU A 188 -11.78 -7.38 0.62
C LEU A 188 -13.05 -7.29 1.45
N ALA A 189 -13.64 -8.42 1.81
CA ALA A 189 -14.86 -8.47 2.61
C ALA A 189 -14.67 -7.75 3.96
N PHE A 190 -13.60 -8.08 4.69
CA PHE A 190 -13.26 -7.45 5.96
C PHE A 190 -13.15 -5.93 5.81
N SER A 191 -12.40 -5.47 4.83
CA SER A 191 -12.14 -4.05 4.62
C SER A 191 -13.39 -3.25 4.28
N VAL A 192 -14.23 -3.77 3.38
CA VAL A 192 -15.50 -3.13 3.01
C VAL A 192 -16.45 -3.09 4.20
N ILE A 193 -16.62 -4.20 4.91
CA ILE A 193 -17.50 -4.29 6.09
C ILE A 193 -17.01 -3.34 7.18
N PHE A 194 -15.71 -3.33 7.47
CA PHE A 194 -15.14 -2.47 8.50
C PHE A 194 -15.30 -0.98 8.15
N THR A 195 -14.95 -0.59 6.93
CA THR A 195 -14.91 0.82 6.53
C THR A 195 -16.30 1.43 6.32
N ILE A 196 -17.28 0.65 5.86
CA ILE A 196 -18.64 1.19 5.60
C ILE A 196 -19.32 1.73 6.86
N ARG A 197 -18.93 1.22 8.04
CA ARG A 197 -19.42 1.68 9.35
C ARG A 197 -18.84 3.02 9.77
N VAL A 198 -17.67 3.42 9.25
CA VAL A 198 -17.02 4.69 9.60
C VAL A 198 -17.76 5.85 8.93
N GLY A 199 -18.16 6.88 9.69
CA GLY A 199 -18.82 8.08 9.15
C GLY A 199 -17.87 8.91 8.28
N GLY A 200 -18.38 9.52 7.21
CA GLY A 200 -17.59 10.25 6.21
C GLY A 200 -17.23 11.71 6.55
N ALA A 201 -17.70 12.23 7.69
CA ALA A 201 -17.77 13.66 8.04
C ALA A 201 -18.61 14.51 7.06
#